data_AF-A0A1C5KIK4-F1
#
_entry.id   AF-A0A1C5KIK4-F1
#
_cell.length_a   1.000
_cell.length_b   1.000
_cell.length_c   1.000
_cell.angle_alpha   90.00
_cell.angle_beta   90.00
_cell.angle_gamma   90.00
#
_symmetry.space_group_name_H-M   'P 1'
#
loop_
_entity.id
_entity.type
_entity.pdbx_description
1 polymer ?
#
loop_
_entity_poly.entity_id
_entity_poly.type
_entity_poly.pdbx_seq_one_letter_code
_entity_poly.pdbx_strand_id
1 'polypeptide(L)'
;MENIVKKTMTVKEFVEKYDAAESDVEKNALLDGIIAREYVPITEKCSLCQAIVKSTNITDGKVEMNSVALYVSYIMLGVINMYTSIEIEPKKAMEQYDMLQSRFLVEFIMMRLKNDLNELQTVLNMCRDDFNARYYSTPGIVNRLVDLVQDTVGEVLKQLDPESIEGLKVLLKSLNEMK
;
A
#
# COMPACT_ATOMS: atom_id res chain seq x y z
N MET A 1 9.98 -7.83 -16.64
CA MET A 1 9.70 -6.64 -17.47
C MET A 1 8.58 -5.90 -16.77
N GLU A 2 8.88 -4.77 -16.14
CA GLU A 2 7.85 -3.91 -15.56
C GLU A 2 6.99 -3.39 -16.71
N ASN A 3 5.73 -3.85 -16.79
CA ASN A 3 4.74 -3.28 -17.70
C ASN A 3 4.29 -1.94 -17.12
N ILE A 4 5.17 -0.94 -17.17
CA ILE A 4 4.86 0.41 -16.72
C ILE A 4 3.90 1.00 -17.75
N VAL A 5 2.66 1.26 -17.32
CA VAL A 5 1.69 2.01 -18.12
C VAL A 5 2.31 3.35 -18.52
N LYS A 6 2.42 3.59 -19.83
CA LYS A 6 2.91 4.86 -20.33
C LYS A 6 1.96 5.98 -19.90
N LYS A 7 2.52 6.96 -19.21
CA LYS A 7 1.81 8.18 -18.80
C LYS A 7 1.86 9.21 -19.93
N THR A 8 0.72 9.81 -20.24
CA THR A 8 0.57 10.70 -21.41
C THR A 8 -0.09 12.03 -21.08
N MET A 9 -0.68 12.18 -19.89
CA MET A 9 -1.27 13.43 -19.43
C MET A 9 -1.32 13.48 -17.91
N THR A 10 -1.28 14.68 -17.35
CA THR A 10 -1.49 14.92 -15.92
C THR A 10 -2.98 14.90 -15.57
N VAL A 11 -3.30 14.78 -14.27
CA VAL A 11 -4.68 14.96 -13.77
C VAL A 11 -5.28 16.28 -14.21
N LYS A 12 -4.51 17.37 -14.16
CA LYS A 12 -4.97 18.71 -14.54
C LYS A 12 -5.35 18.77 -16.02
N GLU A 13 -4.47 18.31 -16.90
CA GLU A 13 -4.72 18.30 -18.35
C GLU A 13 -5.92 17.42 -18.72
N PHE A 14 -6.10 16.29 -18.03
CA PHE A 14 -7.26 15.43 -18.24
C PHE A 14 -8.56 16.15 -17.86
N VAL A 15 -8.60 16.79 -16.68
CA VAL A 15 -9.76 17.55 -16.21
C VAL A 15 -10.07 18.71 -17.16
N GLU A 16 -9.07 19.46 -17.61
CA GLU A 16 -9.24 20.57 -18.56
C GLU A 16 -9.81 20.08 -19.90
N LYS A 17 -9.32 18.95 -20.42
CA LYS A 17 -9.87 18.33 -21.65
C LYS A 17 -11.31 17.87 -21.47
N TYR A 18 -11.63 17.29 -20.31
CA TYR A 18 -12.98 16.84 -20.00
C TYR A 18 -13.97 18.00 -19.87
N ASP A 19 -13.56 19.09 -19.23
CA ASP A 19 -14.36 20.31 -19.08
C ASP A 19 -14.57 21.02 -20.43
N ALA A 20 -13.60 20.92 -21.34
CA ALA A 20 -13.68 21.51 -22.68
C ALA A 20 -14.52 20.67 -23.68
N ALA A 21 -14.82 19.41 -23.38
CA ALA A 21 -15.65 18.57 -24.23
C ALA A 21 -17.12 19.04 -24.22
N GLU A 22 -17.69 19.26 -25.39
CA GLU A 22 -19.01 19.89 -25.55
C GLU A 22 -20.15 18.87 -25.51
N SER A 23 -19.85 17.59 -25.73
CA SER A 23 -20.85 16.52 -25.78
C SER A 23 -20.51 15.33 -24.89
N ASP A 24 -21.53 14.57 -24.50
CA ASP A 24 -21.35 13.31 -23.77
C ASP A 24 -20.58 12.27 -24.58
N VAL A 25 -20.64 12.34 -25.92
CA VAL A 25 -19.88 11.46 -26.81
C VAL A 25 -18.38 11.74 -26.68
N GLU A 26 -17.97 13.01 -26.70
CA GLU A 26 -16.57 13.40 -26.52
C GLU A 26 -16.06 13.08 -25.12
N LYS A 27 -16.87 13.33 -24.08
CA LYS A 27 -16.53 12.98 -22.69
C LYS A 27 -16.31 11.49 -22.50
N ASN A 28 -17.19 10.65 -23.07
CA ASN A 28 -17.02 9.21 -23.01
C ASN A 28 -15.79 8.74 -23.80
N ALA A 29 -15.54 9.31 -24.98
CA ALA A 29 -14.34 8.99 -25.76
C ALA A 29 -13.05 9.34 -25.01
N LEU A 30 -13.02 10.47 -24.29
CA LEU A 30 -11.90 10.84 -23.42
C LEU A 30 -11.71 9.84 -22.28
N LEU A 31 -12.79 9.46 -21.59
CA LEU A 31 -12.75 8.50 -20.48
C LEU A 31 -12.29 7.11 -20.94
N ASP A 32 -12.72 6.65 -22.12
CA ASP A 32 -12.29 5.38 -22.68
C ASP A 32 -10.82 5.44 -23.11
N GLY A 33 -10.40 6.54 -23.72
CA GLY A 33 -9.05 6.74 -24.22
C GLY A 33 -7.95 6.81 -23.15
N ILE A 34 -8.31 7.12 -21.90
CA ILE A 34 -7.33 7.09 -20.80
C ILE A 34 -7.11 5.70 -20.21
N ILE A 35 -8.01 4.72 -20.44
CA ILE A 35 -7.85 3.37 -19.90
C ILE A 35 -6.73 2.68 -20.67
N ALA A 36 -5.61 2.44 -19.99
CA ALA A 36 -4.41 1.91 -20.60
C ALA A 36 -4.31 0.38 -20.50
N ARG A 37 -4.98 -0.23 -19.52
CA ARG A 37 -5.08 -1.68 -19.37
C ARG A 37 -6.32 -2.06 -18.56
N GLU A 38 -6.89 -3.22 -18.89
CA GLU A 38 -8.05 -3.78 -18.19
C GLU A 38 -7.66 -4.73 -17.05
N TYR A 39 -6.44 -5.30 -17.11
CA TYR A 39 -5.92 -6.25 -16.13
C TYR A 39 -4.54 -5.82 -15.62
N VAL A 40 -4.33 -5.94 -14.31
CA VAL A 40 -3.02 -5.79 -13.70
C VAL A 40 -2.58 -7.09 -13.03
N PRO A 41 -1.36 -7.60 -13.28
CA PRO A 41 -0.88 -8.82 -12.63
C PRO A 41 -0.97 -8.79 -11.10
N ILE A 42 -1.35 -9.92 -10.50
CA ILE A 42 -1.49 -10.05 -9.05
C ILE A 42 -0.23 -9.64 -8.28
N THR A 43 0.95 -9.90 -8.86
CA THR A 43 2.23 -9.50 -8.27
C THR A 43 2.37 -7.99 -8.14
N GLU A 44 1.95 -7.23 -9.17
CA GLU A 44 1.96 -5.76 -9.14
C GLU A 44 0.93 -5.23 -8.14
N LYS A 45 -0.28 -5.81 -8.11
CA LYS A 45 -1.33 -5.47 -7.13
C LYS A 45 -0.84 -5.68 -5.70
N CYS A 46 -0.26 -6.85 -5.41
CA CYS A 46 0.26 -7.18 -4.08
C CYS A 46 1.35 -6.21 -3.64
N SER A 47 2.36 -5.95 -4.48
CA SER A 47 3.44 -5.03 -4.14
C SER A 47 2.92 -3.62 -3.86
N LEU A 48 1.98 -3.12 -4.68
CA LEU A 48 1.40 -1.80 -4.45
C LEU A 48 0.55 -1.75 -3.18
N CYS A 49 -0.38 -2.69 -2.99
CA CYS A 49 -1.28 -2.69 -1.85
C CYS A 49 -0.52 -2.81 -0.52
N GLN A 50 0.55 -3.62 -0.48
CA GLN A 50 1.44 -3.68 0.68
C GLN A 50 2.13 -2.34 0.94
N ALA A 51 2.63 -1.67 -0.10
CA ALA A 51 3.27 -0.37 0.02
C ALA A 51 2.27 0.71 0.52
N ILE A 52 1.06 0.74 -0.05
CA ILE A 52 -0.03 1.62 0.36
C ILE A 52 -0.35 1.40 1.84
N VAL A 53 -0.72 0.16 2.24
CA VAL A 53 -1.08 -0.16 3.63
C VAL A 53 0.03 0.20 4.60
N LYS A 54 1.30 -0.09 4.26
CA LYS A 54 2.43 0.27 5.11
C LYS A 54 2.57 1.79 5.24
N SER A 55 2.58 2.52 4.13
CA SER A 55 2.80 3.97 4.11
C SER A 55 1.71 4.77 4.81
N THR A 56 0.47 4.26 4.85
CA THR A 56 -0.67 4.94 5.47
C THR A 56 -0.94 4.49 6.90
N ASN A 57 -0.19 3.51 7.42
CA ASN A 57 -0.32 3.03 8.80
C ASN A 57 0.98 3.09 9.60
N ILE A 58 2.09 3.52 8.99
CA ILE A 58 3.38 3.69 9.66
C ILE A 58 3.94 5.08 9.36
N THR A 59 4.09 5.89 10.41
CA THR A 59 4.73 7.21 10.37
C THR A 59 5.93 7.19 11.31
N ASP A 60 7.13 7.48 10.81
CA ASP A 60 8.38 7.49 11.60
C ASP A 60 8.60 6.23 12.47
N GLY A 61 8.27 5.06 11.91
CA GLY A 61 8.39 3.76 12.60
C GLY A 61 7.30 3.47 13.62
N LYS A 62 6.37 4.41 13.85
CA LYS A 62 5.21 4.23 14.75
C LYS A 62 3.99 3.81 13.96
N VAL A 63 3.21 2.93 14.55
CA VAL A 63 1.93 2.49 13.99
C VAL A 63 0.90 3.60 14.22
N GLU A 64 0.50 4.28 13.17
CA GLU A 64 -0.48 5.36 13.17
C GLU A 64 -1.39 5.22 11.96
N MET A 65 -2.63 4.79 12.19
CA MET A 65 -3.57 4.52 11.12
C MET A 65 -4.12 5.82 10.52
N ASN A 66 -3.94 5.99 9.21
CA ASN A 66 -4.58 7.04 8.43
C ASN A 66 -5.48 6.42 7.35
N SER A 67 -6.74 6.17 7.72
CA SER A 67 -7.73 5.54 6.84
C SER A 67 -8.12 6.40 5.64
N VAL A 68 -8.09 7.74 5.78
CA VAL A 68 -8.36 8.66 4.66
C VAL A 68 -7.22 8.61 3.65
N ALA A 69 -5.96 8.64 4.10
CA ALA A 69 -4.81 8.48 3.22
C ALA A 69 -4.80 7.10 2.55
N LEU A 70 -5.24 6.04 3.25
CA LEU A 70 -5.42 4.71 2.68
C LEU A 70 -6.42 4.73 1.52
N TYR A 71 -7.59 5.33 1.73
CA TYR A 71 -8.63 5.44 0.72
C TYR A 71 -8.16 6.25 -0.51
N VAL A 72 -7.59 7.44 -0.28
CA VAL A 72 -7.09 8.29 -1.37
C VAL A 72 -5.94 7.61 -2.12
N SER A 73 -5.03 6.93 -1.41
CA SER A 73 -3.94 6.18 -2.04
C SER A 73 -4.45 5.01 -2.87
N TYR A 74 -5.46 4.29 -2.40
CA TYR A 74 -6.11 3.24 -3.17
C TYR A 74 -6.67 3.79 -4.49
N ILE A 75 -7.38 4.92 -4.46
CA ILE A 75 -7.92 5.53 -5.68
C ILE A 75 -6.79 6.05 -6.57
N MET A 76 -5.90 6.91 -6.07
CA MET A 76 -4.92 7.60 -6.90
C MET A 76 -3.82 6.65 -7.37
N LEU A 77 -3.18 5.91 -6.47
CA LEU A 77 -2.09 5.00 -6.81
C LEU A 77 -2.60 3.67 -7.35
N GLY A 78 -3.69 3.13 -6.78
CA GLY A 78 -4.23 1.83 -7.15
C GLY A 78 -5.12 1.86 -8.40
N VAL A 79 -6.03 2.82 -8.51
CA VAL A 79 -6.96 2.88 -9.65
C VAL A 79 -6.39 3.76 -10.77
N ILE A 80 -6.18 5.05 -10.50
CA ILE A 80 -5.78 6.00 -11.53
C ILE A 80 -4.40 5.64 -12.08
N ASN A 81 -3.40 5.46 -11.22
CA ASN A 81 -2.05 5.21 -11.67
C ASN A 81 -1.84 3.81 -12.26
N MET A 82 -2.50 2.76 -11.75
CA MET A 82 -2.30 1.43 -12.33
C MET A 82 -3.04 1.26 -13.65
N TYR A 83 -4.23 1.83 -13.83
CA TYR A 83 -5.09 1.48 -14.98
C TYR A 83 -5.13 2.53 -16.08
N THR A 84 -4.75 3.76 -15.78
CA THR A 84 -4.90 4.87 -16.73
C THR A 84 -3.57 5.42 -17.20
N SER A 85 -3.60 6.12 -18.34
CA SER A 85 -2.48 6.91 -18.85
C SER A 85 -2.30 8.26 -18.13
N ILE A 86 -3.06 8.50 -17.05
CA ILE A 86 -2.95 9.71 -16.22
C ILE A 86 -1.76 9.59 -15.27
N GLU A 87 -0.90 10.58 -15.30
CA GLU A 87 0.20 10.80 -14.37
C GLU A 87 -0.32 11.46 -13.09
N ILE A 88 0.11 10.93 -11.95
CA ILE A 88 -0.23 11.43 -10.63
C ILE A 88 1.02 11.94 -9.92
N GLU A 89 0.83 12.92 -9.05
CA GLU A 89 1.86 13.41 -8.14
C GLU A 89 1.53 12.90 -6.73
N PRO A 90 2.19 11.84 -6.21
CA PRO A 90 1.79 11.22 -4.94
C PRO A 90 1.71 12.19 -3.76
N LYS A 91 2.54 13.24 -3.75
CA LYS A 91 2.54 14.29 -2.71
C LYS A 91 1.31 15.19 -2.75
N LYS A 92 0.59 15.25 -3.88
CA LYS A 92 -0.64 16.02 -4.08
C LYS A 92 -1.85 15.12 -4.29
N ALA A 93 -1.78 13.85 -3.88
CA ALA A 93 -2.83 12.87 -4.16
C ALA A 93 -4.22 13.30 -3.68
N MET A 94 -4.34 13.97 -2.53
CA MET A 94 -5.63 14.47 -2.03
C MET A 94 -6.20 15.60 -2.90
N GLU A 95 -5.37 16.58 -3.28
CA GLU A 95 -5.77 17.67 -4.19
C GLU A 95 -6.18 17.12 -5.56
N GLN A 96 -5.38 16.21 -6.11
CA GLN A 96 -5.66 15.57 -7.39
C GLN A 96 -6.91 14.69 -7.34
N TYR A 97 -7.16 14.01 -6.22
CA TYR A 97 -8.40 13.29 -5.98
C TYR A 97 -9.60 14.24 -6.02
N ASP A 98 -9.54 15.36 -5.29
CA ASP A 98 -10.63 16.34 -5.27
C ASP A 98 -10.89 16.94 -6.66
N MET A 99 -9.84 17.21 -7.46
CA MET A 99 -9.97 17.69 -8.84
C MET A 99 -10.80 16.73 -9.72
N LEU A 100 -10.56 15.42 -9.57
CA LEU A 100 -11.29 14.38 -10.30
C LEU A 100 -12.71 14.20 -9.73
N GLN A 101 -12.81 14.11 -8.41
CA GLN A 101 -14.06 13.78 -7.73
C GLN A 101 -15.10 14.89 -7.83
N SER A 102 -14.68 16.16 -7.90
CA SER A 102 -15.62 17.29 -8.07
C SER A 102 -16.40 17.24 -9.40
N ARG A 103 -16.00 16.36 -10.32
CA ARG A 103 -16.64 16.09 -11.62
C ARG A 103 -17.11 14.63 -11.75
N PHE A 104 -17.11 13.88 -10.66
CA PHE A 104 -17.44 12.44 -10.61
C PHE A 104 -16.53 11.55 -11.49
N LEU A 105 -15.35 12.03 -11.87
CA LEU A 105 -14.47 11.31 -12.79
C LEU A 105 -13.91 10.03 -12.18
N VAL A 106 -13.68 9.99 -10.86
CA VAL A 106 -13.24 8.76 -10.16
C VAL A 106 -14.26 7.65 -10.37
N GLU A 107 -15.54 7.92 -10.17
CA GLU A 107 -16.62 6.96 -10.35
C GLU A 107 -16.70 6.48 -11.81
N PHE A 108 -16.66 7.41 -12.77
CA PHE A 108 -16.71 7.06 -14.19
C PHE A 108 -15.52 6.21 -14.66
N ILE A 109 -14.34 6.43 -14.08
CA ILE A 109 -13.16 5.61 -14.35
C ILE A 109 -13.35 4.22 -13.74
N MET A 110 -13.74 4.14 -12.47
CA MET A 110 -13.95 2.85 -11.78
C MET A 110 -14.98 1.96 -12.48
N MET A 111 -16.08 2.55 -12.98
CA MET A 111 -17.12 1.82 -13.72
C MET A 111 -16.60 1.10 -14.98
N ARG A 112 -15.51 1.60 -15.58
CA ARG A 112 -14.90 0.99 -16.78
C ARG A 112 -14.03 -0.23 -16.48
N LEU A 113 -13.51 -0.33 -15.25
CA LEU A 113 -12.52 -1.35 -14.85
C LEU A 113 -13.15 -2.67 -14.38
N LYS A 114 -14.47 -2.69 -14.13
CA LYS A 114 -15.28 -3.89 -13.85
C LYS A 114 -14.62 -4.87 -12.85
N ASN A 115 -14.26 -6.08 -13.30
CA ASN A 115 -13.86 -7.19 -12.44
C ASN A 115 -12.48 -7.02 -11.83
N ASP A 116 -11.54 -6.37 -12.53
CA ASP A 116 -10.16 -6.27 -12.04
C ASP A 116 -10.03 -5.33 -10.84
N LEU A 117 -10.91 -4.33 -10.79
CA LEU A 117 -11.06 -3.44 -9.65
C LEU A 117 -11.50 -4.19 -8.38
N ASN A 118 -12.37 -5.20 -8.52
CA ASN A 118 -12.79 -6.05 -7.39
C ASN A 118 -11.64 -6.93 -6.88
N GLU A 119 -10.79 -7.44 -7.78
CA GLU A 119 -9.58 -8.17 -7.38
C GLU A 119 -8.61 -7.24 -6.66
N LEU A 120 -8.37 -6.03 -7.17
CA LEU A 120 -7.54 -5.03 -6.49
C LEU A 120 -8.07 -4.69 -5.08
N GLN A 121 -9.37 -4.46 -4.94
CA GLN A 121 -10.00 -4.20 -3.64
C GLN A 121 -9.85 -5.38 -2.67
N THR A 122 -9.99 -6.60 -3.18
CA THR A 122 -9.75 -7.83 -2.41
C THR A 122 -8.32 -7.89 -1.91
N VAL A 123 -7.33 -7.64 -2.78
CA VAL A 123 -5.90 -7.65 -2.42
C VAL A 123 -5.57 -6.57 -1.40
N LEU A 124 -6.13 -5.36 -1.54
CA LEU A 124 -5.97 -4.29 -0.54
C LEU A 124 -6.51 -4.72 0.83
N ASN A 125 -7.70 -5.33 0.86
CA ASN A 125 -8.31 -5.81 2.09
C ASN A 125 -7.45 -6.91 2.74
N MET A 126 -6.95 -7.87 1.97
CA MET A 126 -6.02 -8.89 2.48
C MET A 126 -4.77 -8.26 3.09
N CYS A 127 -4.13 -7.30 2.41
CA CYS A 127 -2.95 -6.61 2.93
C CYS A 127 -3.25 -5.83 4.21
N ARG A 128 -4.43 -5.21 4.30
CA ARG A 128 -4.89 -4.50 5.51
C ARG A 128 -5.15 -5.47 6.65
N ASP A 129 -5.77 -6.60 6.37
CA ASP A 129 -6.10 -7.61 7.38
C ASP A 129 -4.83 -8.29 7.91
N ASP A 130 -3.86 -8.58 7.03
CA ASP A 130 -2.51 -9.03 7.42
C ASP A 130 -1.79 -7.99 8.28
N PHE A 131 -1.86 -6.71 7.91
CA PHE A 131 -1.33 -5.62 8.72
C PHE A 131 -2.00 -5.58 10.10
N ASN A 132 -3.32 -5.68 10.17
CA ASN A 132 -4.06 -5.65 11.42
C ASN A 132 -3.75 -6.87 12.30
N ALA A 133 -3.68 -8.06 11.71
CA ALA A 133 -3.28 -9.27 12.38
C ALA A 133 -1.87 -9.14 12.94
N ARG A 134 -0.93 -8.56 12.18
CA ARG A 134 0.41 -8.28 12.67
C ARG A 134 0.37 -7.25 13.80
N TYR A 135 -0.20 -6.07 13.59
CA TYR A 135 -0.02 -4.89 14.43
C TYR A 135 -0.95 -4.76 15.62
N TYR A 136 -2.20 -5.21 15.50
CA TYR A 136 -3.24 -4.97 16.50
C TYR A 136 -3.78 -6.24 17.16
N SER A 137 -3.47 -7.43 16.66
CA SER A 137 -3.86 -8.67 17.35
C SER A 137 -2.92 -9.00 18.51
N THR A 138 -3.46 -9.64 19.56
CA THR A 138 -2.65 -10.11 20.69
C THR A 138 -1.51 -11.05 20.24
N PRO A 139 -1.75 -12.08 19.40
CA PRO A 139 -0.66 -12.92 18.89
C PRO A 139 0.38 -12.12 18.10
N GLY A 140 -0.04 -11.17 17.27
CA GLY A 140 0.87 -10.33 16.48
C GLY A 140 1.74 -9.40 17.34
N ILE A 141 1.18 -8.85 18.41
CA ILE A 141 1.93 -8.06 19.40
C ILE A 141 2.94 -8.94 20.13
N VAL A 142 2.54 -10.12 20.62
CA VAL A 142 3.44 -11.06 21.29
C VAL A 142 4.58 -11.47 20.36
N ASN A 143 4.29 -11.84 19.12
CA ASN A 143 5.31 -12.21 18.15
C ASN A 143 6.33 -11.08 17.92
N ARG A 144 5.88 -9.82 17.78
CA ARG A 144 6.82 -8.68 17.65
C ARG A 144 7.70 -8.48 18.88
N LEU A 145 7.16 -8.68 20.08
CA LEU A 145 7.96 -8.56 21.31
C LEU A 145 8.99 -9.69 21.39
N VAL A 146 8.62 -10.91 20.98
CA VAL A 146 9.55 -12.04 20.89
C VAL A 146 10.65 -11.74 19.86
N ASP A 147 10.30 -11.27 18.67
CA ASP A 147 11.27 -10.89 17.62
C ASP A 147 12.25 -9.82 18.15
N LEU A 148 11.73 -8.76 18.80
CA LEU A 148 12.56 -7.71 19.38
C LEU A 148 13.53 -8.23 20.45
N VAL A 149 13.06 -9.13 21.33
CA VAL A 149 13.91 -9.76 22.35
C VAL A 149 14.96 -10.64 21.69
N GLN A 150 14.60 -11.44 20.69
CA GLN A 150 15.54 -12.29 19.97
C GLN A 150 16.62 -11.48 19.26
N ASP A 151 16.24 -10.39 18.59
CA ASP A 151 17.17 -9.48 17.92
C ASP A 151 18.12 -8.82 18.93
N THR A 152 17.57 -8.28 20.02
CA THR A 152 18.37 -7.63 21.08
C THR A 152 19.34 -8.61 21.74
N VAL A 153 18.88 -9.81 22.09
CA VAL A 153 19.74 -10.86 22.67
C VAL A 153 20.80 -11.28 21.68
N GLY A 154 20.44 -11.43 20.40
CA GLY A 154 21.38 -11.76 19.32
C GLY A 154 22.48 -10.71 19.15
N GLU A 155 22.15 -9.42 19.29
CA GLU A 155 23.14 -8.32 19.27
C GLU A 155 24.04 -8.33 20.51
N VAL A 156 23.47 -8.50 21.71
CA VAL A 156 24.25 -8.58 22.95
C VAL A 156 25.22 -9.76 22.90
N LEU A 157 24.78 -10.93 22.47
CA LEU A 157 25.64 -12.12 22.36
C LEU A 157 26.83 -11.90 21.41
N LYS A 158 26.69 -11.08 20.35
CA LYS A 158 27.81 -10.74 19.46
C LYS A 158 28.83 -9.81 20.11
N GLN A 159 28.44 -9.06 21.13
CA GLN A 159 29.29 -8.12 21.86
C GLN A 159 29.97 -8.77 23.07
N LEU A 160 29.45 -9.91 23.54
CA LEU A 160 30.05 -10.67 24.62
C LEU A 160 31.29 -11.42 24.14
N ASP A 161 32.31 -11.40 24.98
CA ASP A 161 33.49 -12.25 24.79
C ASP A 161 33.13 -13.73 25.03
N PRO A 162 33.93 -14.68 24.53
CA PRO A 162 33.63 -16.10 24.63
C PRO A 162 33.44 -16.62 26.06
N GLU A 163 34.10 -16.03 27.08
CA GLU A 163 33.95 -16.46 28.47
C GLU A 163 32.59 -16.06 29.04
N SER A 164 32.11 -14.86 28.72
CA SER A 164 30.78 -14.37 29.13
C SER A 164 29.64 -15.21 28.53
N ILE A 165 29.78 -15.67 27.29
CA ILE A 165 28.80 -16.55 26.63
C ILE A 165 28.73 -17.92 27.33
N GLU A 166 29.87 -18.47 27.72
CA GLU A 166 29.92 -19.77 28.39
C GLU A 166 29.33 -19.68 29.81
N GLY A 167 29.57 -18.58 30.53
CA GLY A 167 28.91 -18.30 31.82
C GLY A 167 27.39 -18.27 31.73
N LEU A 168 26.82 -17.66 30.67
CA LEU A 168 25.38 -17.63 30.43
C LEU A 168 24.80 -19.02 30.14
N LYS A 169 25.51 -19.88 29.40
CA LYS A 169 25.07 -21.27 29.15
C LYS A 169 25.02 -22.09 30.43
N VAL A 170 26.00 -21.94 31.31
CA VAL A 170 26.03 -22.62 32.62
C VAL A 170 24.85 -22.19 33.48
N LEU A 171 24.56 -20.89 33.55
CA LEU A 171 23.40 -20.35 34.28
C LEU A 171 22.07 -20.88 33.73
N LEU A 172 21.87 -20.85 32.41
CA LEU A 172 20.65 -21.37 31.77
C LEU A 172 20.45 -22.86 32.03
N LYS A 173 21.53 -23.65 32.02
CA LYS A 173 21.49 -25.09 32.33
C LYS A 173 21.09 -25.34 33.79
N SER A 174 21.69 -24.60 34.73
CA SER A 174 21.35 -24.70 36.15
C SER A 174 19.88 -24.33 36.44
N LEU A 175 19.32 -23.34 35.73
CA LEU A 175 17.92 -22.94 35.86
C LEU A 175 16.94 -24.00 35.35
N ASN A 176 17.31 -24.74 34.31
CA ASN A 176 16.50 -25.85 33.80
C ASN A 176 16.57 -27.10 34.69
N GLU A 177 17.68 -27.33 35.39
CA GLU A 177 17.87 -28.45 36.33
C GLU A 177 17.21 -28.19 37.70
N MET A 178 16.79 -26.95 37.99
CA MET A 178 16.02 -26.58 39.19
C MET A 178 14.49 -26.74 39.04
N LYS A 179 14.00 -27.19 37.88
CA LYS A 179 12.60 -27.61 37.67
C LYS A 179 12.45 -29.11 37.86
#